data_AF-A0A2W6APG1-F1
#
_entry.id   AF-A0A2W6APG1-F1
#
_cell.length_a   1.000
_cell.length_b   1.000
_cell.length_c   1.000
_cell.angle_alpha   90.00
_cell.angle_beta   90.00
_cell.angle_gamma   90.00
#
_symmetry.space_group_name_H-M   'P 1'
#
loop_
_entity.id
_entity.type
_entity.pdbx_description
1 polymer ?
#
loop_
_entity_poly.entity_id
_entity_poly.type
_entity_poly.pdbx_seq_one_letter_code
_entity_poly.pdbx_strand_id
1 'polypeptide(L)'
;MIKECKTLTSSSLIFVPFNFRRSRRANLTKLLQRRWLGWSIALVALMLALLTFARSAAAASPSLVINEVYAPVEGDPAVQWVEIYNRSDIPLLLDGWKLRTAQNEYPLPTVTISPTGYLLVTFSRVGVMAQFSTILPEGAVIADLGLNAGTLNPSADMLALISPAGLIVDQMNWGQPDSKWKYYNAALWPTGIAPLTDPSKSIGRTWSSEGKDTDSPGDFSVHDTYSPGGPVMAAADPTPFLKEPTDVISWAAGLLLWLAFIVAAFIARRLQNLSGQRTYWQALLIAPSGIAIYTIIQGLAFSQGRALNDSEKWTGFTILFLSAVLCFYVIAIFSQIANHYWRQVNERPDY
;
A
#
# COMPACT_ATOMS: atom_id res chain seq x y z
N MET A 1 81.62 64.16 -6.95
CA MET A 1 81.27 62.84 -7.52
C MET A 1 79.99 62.99 -8.34
N ILE A 2 80.15 62.88 -9.67
CA ILE A 2 79.20 62.36 -10.68
C ILE A 2 77.82 63.05 -10.87
N LYS A 3 77.78 63.90 -11.91
CA LYS A 3 76.91 63.97 -13.12
C LYS A 3 75.37 64.00 -13.05
N GLU A 4 74.83 65.08 -13.65
CA GLU A 4 73.90 65.17 -14.81
C GLU A 4 72.81 64.10 -15.03
N CYS A 5 71.56 64.49 -15.31
CA CYS A 5 71.06 64.79 -16.67
C CYS A 5 69.51 64.89 -16.70
N LYS A 6 68.98 65.80 -17.54
CA LYS A 6 67.57 65.97 -17.94
C LYS A 6 67.10 64.73 -18.73
N THR A 7 65.81 64.35 -18.86
CA THR A 7 64.76 64.97 -19.71
C THR A 7 63.45 64.13 -19.66
N LEU A 8 62.29 64.82 -19.64
CA LEU A 8 61.07 64.68 -20.50
C LEU A 8 60.71 63.27 -21.07
N THR A 9 59.52 62.67 -20.92
CA THR A 9 58.20 63.06 -21.50
C THR A 9 57.17 61.91 -21.37
N SER A 10 55.87 62.25 -21.50
CA SER A 10 54.82 61.50 -22.24
C SER A 10 53.88 60.52 -21.49
N SER A 11 52.61 60.95 -21.44
CA SER A 11 51.39 60.19 -21.80
C SER A 11 50.68 59.28 -20.78
N SER A 12 49.64 59.87 -20.19
CA SER A 12 48.25 59.39 -20.12
C SER A 12 47.98 57.92 -19.81
N LEU A 13 47.45 57.67 -18.60
CA LEU A 13 46.52 56.56 -18.36
C LEU A 13 45.21 57.11 -17.79
N ILE A 14 44.22 57.09 -18.67
CA ILE A 14 42.83 57.48 -18.47
C ILE A 14 42.21 56.54 -17.43
N PHE A 15 41.71 57.09 -16.32
CA PHE A 15 40.76 56.39 -15.46
C PHE A 15 39.44 56.26 -16.23
N VAL A 16 39.18 55.09 -16.81
CA VAL A 16 37.82 54.73 -17.25
C VAL A 16 37.16 54.00 -16.08
N PRO A 17 36.22 54.61 -15.35
CA PRO A 17 35.38 53.83 -14.44
C PRO A 17 34.52 52.93 -15.31
N PHE A 18 34.81 51.62 -15.28
CA PHE A 18 33.96 50.62 -15.91
C PHE A 18 32.65 50.56 -15.12
N ASN A 19 31.69 51.38 -15.53
CA ASN A 19 30.35 51.41 -14.95
C ASN A 19 29.66 50.07 -15.23
N PHE A 20 29.74 49.16 -14.26
CA PHE A 20 28.98 47.93 -14.28
C PHE A 20 27.50 48.30 -14.20
N ARG A 21 26.78 48.22 -15.32
CA ARG A 21 25.34 48.42 -15.43
C ARG A 21 24.62 47.37 -14.58
N ARG A 22 24.46 47.63 -13.28
CA ARG A 22 24.01 46.67 -12.26
C ARG A 22 22.50 46.49 -12.16
N SER A 23 21.67 47.11 -13.00
CA SER A 23 20.25 47.30 -12.67
C SER A 23 19.21 46.43 -13.38
N ARG A 24 19.56 45.50 -14.30
CA ARG A 24 18.54 44.64 -14.95
C ARG A 24 18.60 43.14 -14.59
N ARG A 25 19.75 42.60 -14.16
CA ARG A 25 19.87 41.16 -13.81
C ARG A 25 19.36 40.79 -12.41
N ALA A 26 19.28 41.75 -11.48
CA ALA A 26 18.83 41.50 -10.10
C ALA A 26 17.31 41.32 -9.96
N ASN A 27 16.52 41.84 -10.91
CA ASN A 27 15.07 41.79 -10.84
C ASN A 27 14.49 40.49 -11.41
N LEU A 28 15.11 39.88 -12.44
CA LEU A 28 14.69 38.60 -13.00
C LEU A 28 14.94 37.41 -12.05
N THR A 29 16.07 37.41 -11.34
CA THR A 29 16.42 36.35 -10.39
C THR A 29 15.53 36.37 -9.14
N LYS A 30 15.19 37.57 -8.64
CA LYS A 30 14.21 37.73 -7.55
C LYS A 30 12.78 37.33 -7.97
N LEU A 31 12.40 37.56 -9.24
CA LEU A 31 11.10 37.16 -9.77
C LEU A 31 10.98 35.63 -9.91
N LEU A 32 12.03 34.97 -10.38
CA LEU A 32 12.09 33.50 -10.50
C LEU A 32 12.14 32.81 -9.12
N GLN A 33 12.84 33.38 -8.14
CA GLN A 33 12.86 32.88 -6.76
C GLN A 33 11.50 32.99 -6.04
N ARG A 34 10.78 34.12 -6.22
CA ARG A 34 9.44 34.31 -5.64
C ARG A 34 8.40 33.39 -6.27
N ARG A 35 8.51 33.12 -7.57
CA ARG A 35 7.65 32.15 -8.25
C ARG A 35 7.97 30.72 -7.78
N TRP A 36 9.22 30.33 -7.64
CA TRP A 36 9.56 28.99 -7.14
C TRP A 36 9.05 28.71 -5.71
N LEU A 37 9.24 29.65 -4.78
CA LEU A 37 8.80 29.49 -3.39
C LEU A 37 7.27 29.36 -3.25
N GLY A 38 6.51 30.10 -4.07
CA GLY A 38 5.05 30.01 -4.09
C GLY A 38 4.54 28.66 -4.58
N TRP A 39 5.22 28.05 -5.56
CA TRP A 39 4.83 26.74 -6.09
C TRP A 39 5.21 25.61 -5.13
N SER A 40 6.30 25.74 -4.38
CA SER A 40 6.68 24.79 -3.32
C SER A 40 5.67 24.78 -2.17
N ILE A 41 5.22 25.97 -1.73
CA ILE A 41 4.22 26.09 -0.66
C ILE A 41 2.85 25.58 -1.13
N ALA A 42 2.47 25.87 -2.38
CA ALA A 42 1.22 25.36 -2.96
C ALA A 42 1.23 23.83 -3.11
N LEU A 43 2.36 23.22 -3.49
CA LEU A 43 2.53 21.76 -3.54
C LEU A 43 2.46 21.12 -2.15
N VAL A 44 3.13 21.71 -1.15
CA VAL A 44 3.05 21.22 0.24
C VAL A 44 1.64 21.37 0.81
N ALA A 45 0.96 22.48 0.54
CA ALA A 45 -0.44 22.69 0.95
C ALA A 45 -1.41 21.74 0.22
N LEU A 46 -1.18 21.46 -1.06
CA LEU A 46 -1.96 20.47 -1.82
C LEU A 46 -1.73 19.05 -1.29
N MET A 47 -0.49 18.70 -0.95
CA MET A 47 -0.16 17.42 -0.31
C MET A 47 -0.80 17.29 1.08
N LEU A 48 -0.79 18.35 1.90
CA LEU A 48 -1.48 18.38 3.19
C LEU A 48 -3.00 18.32 3.06
N ALA A 49 -3.58 19.00 2.07
CA ALA A 49 -5.02 18.95 1.78
C ALA A 49 -5.48 17.56 1.31
N LEU A 50 -4.66 16.90 0.48
CA LEU A 50 -4.86 15.50 0.07
C LEU A 50 -4.76 14.53 1.26
N LEU A 51 -3.87 14.79 2.23
CA LEU A 51 -3.80 14.02 3.48
C LEU A 51 -5.04 14.19 4.38
N THR A 52 -5.67 15.37 4.38
CA THR A 52 -6.87 15.63 5.20
C THR A 52 -8.18 15.13 4.58
N PHE A 53 -8.22 14.92 3.26
CA PHE A 53 -9.42 14.42 2.57
C PHE A 53 -9.58 12.89 2.66
N ALA A 54 -8.51 12.16 3.02
CA ALA A 54 -8.56 10.71 3.26
C ALA A 54 -9.19 10.32 4.62
N ARG A 55 -9.75 11.28 5.36
CA ARG A 55 -10.41 11.01 6.65
C ARG A 55 -11.92 11.03 6.48
N SER A 56 -12.48 9.97 5.92
CA SER A 56 -13.89 9.61 6.12
C SER A 56 -14.15 8.14 5.83
N ALA A 57 -14.86 7.53 6.79
CA ALA A 57 -15.44 6.19 6.77
C ALA A 57 -14.48 4.99 6.68
N ALA A 58 -13.75 4.73 7.77
CA ALA A 58 -13.58 3.34 8.17
C ALA A 58 -14.96 2.86 8.64
N ALA A 59 -15.78 2.38 7.70
CA ALA A 59 -16.91 1.52 8.06
C ALA A 59 -16.31 0.36 8.85
N ALA A 60 -16.82 0.10 10.04
CA ALA A 60 -16.44 -1.08 10.80
C ALA A 60 -16.65 -2.29 9.90
N SER A 61 -15.56 -2.92 9.44
CA SER A 61 -15.67 -4.16 8.68
C SER A 61 -16.45 -5.17 9.53
N PRO A 62 -17.38 -5.93 8.94
CA PRO A 62 -18.14 -6.90 9.70
C PRO A 62 -17.19 -7.86 10.40
N SER A 63 -17.37 -8.03 11.72
CA SER A 63 -16.52 -8.89 12.53
C SER A 63 -16.66 -10.37 12.17
N LEU A 64 -17.71 -10.74 11.43
CA LEU A 64 -18.04 -12.10 11.08
C LEU A 64 -18.19 -12.21 9.56
N VAL A 65 -17.44 -13.11 8.94
CA VAL A 65 -17.38 -13.27 7.48
C VAL A 65 -17.47 -14.75 7.09
N ILE A 66 -17.97 -15.01 5.89
CA ILE A 66 -17.81 -16.26 5.13
C ILE A 66 -16.34 -16.37 4.74
N ASN A 67 -15.69 -17.46 5.10
CA ASN A 67 -14.25 -17.61 4.95
C ASN A 67 -13.85 -18.62 3.89
N GLU A 68 -14.54 -19.76 3.83
CA GLU A 68 -14.19 -20.83 2.90
C GLU A 68 -15.43 -21.68 2.57
N VAL A 69 -15.49 -22.20 1.36
CA VAL A 69 -16.60 -23.02 0.86
C VAL A 69 -16.05 -24.23 0.13
N TYR A 70 -16.57 -25.40 0.47
CA TYR A 70 -16.32 -26.63 -0.24
C TYR A 70 -17.63 -27.17 -0.81
N ALA A 71 -17.82 -26.98 -2.13
CA ALA A 71 -18.98 -27.47 -2.88
C ALA A 71 -18.56 -27.88 -4.30
N PRO A 72 -17.78 -28.97 -4.46
CA PRO A 72 -17.29 -29.37 -5.77
C PRO A 72 -18.39 -29.90 -6.69
N VAL A 73 -18.30 -29.60 -7.99
CA VAL A 73 -19.29 -29.97 -9.03
C VAL A 73 -19.52 -31.48 -9.13
N GLU A 74 -18.46 -32.28 -8.98
CA GLU A 74 -18.54 -33.75 -9.06
C GLU A 74 -18.40 -34.44 -7.68
N GLY A 75 -18.61 -33.71 -6.57
CA GLY A 75 -18.45 -34.29 -5.23
C GLY A 75 -19.75 -34.69 -4.54
N ASP A 76 -19.59 -35.45 -3.45
CA ASP A 76 -20.71 -35.88 -2.60
C ASP A 76 -21.29 -34.67 -1.84
N PRO A 77 -22.60 -34.39 -1.94
CA PRO A 77 -23.23 -33.33 -1.15
C PRO A 77 -23.07 -33.50 0.37
N ALA A 78 -22.85 -34.73 0.86
CA ALA A 78 -22.61 -35.01 2.28
C ALA A 78 -21.27 -34.47 2.80
N VAL A 79 -20.35 -34.11 1.91
CA VAL A 79 -19.04 -33.57 2.30
C VAL A 79 -18.96 -32.06 2.13
N GLN A 80 -20.06 -31.42 1.72
CA GLN A 80 -20.12 -29.97 1.56
C GLN A 80 -20.11 -29.24 2.91
N TRP A 81 -19.44 -28.10 2.93
CA TRP A 81 -19.39 -27.23 4.09
C TRP A 81 -19.11 -25.78 3.73
N VAL A 82 -19.47 -24.89 4.66
CA VAL A 82 -19.20 -23.46 4.64
C VAL A 82 -18.51 -23.11 5.95
N GLU A 83 -17.42 -22.37 5.87
CA GLU A 83 -16.72 -21.85 7.03
C GLU A 83 -17.05 -20.39 7.26
N ILE A 84 -17.31 -20.04 8.52
CA ILE A 84 -17.54 -18.69 8.99
C ILE A 84 -16.40 -18.33 9.96
N TYR A 85 -15.80 -17.16 9.78
CA TYR A 85 -14.66 -16.68 10.56
C TYR A 85 -15.02 -15.45 11.39
N ASN A 86 -14.70 -15.48 12.68
CA ASN A 86 -14.74 -14.32 13.56
C ASN A 86 -13.40 -13.58 13.50
N ARG A 87 -13.40 -12.45 12.82
CA ARG A 87 -12.24 -11.57 12.61
C ARG A 87 -11.92 -10.67 13.80
N SER A 88 -12.82 -10.57 14.76
CA SER A 88 -12.61 -9.70 15.92
C SER A 88 -11.69 -10.32 16.95
N ASP A 89 -11.16 -9.47 17.82
CA ASP A 89 -10.37 -9.82 19.00
C ASP A 89 -11.24 -10.18 20.21
N ILE A 90 -12.57 -10.24 20.03
CA ILE A 90 -13.54 -10.61 21.07
C ILE A 90 -14.38 -11.82 20.64
N PRO A 91 -14.86 -12.63 21.60
CA PRO A 91 -15.77 -13.73 21.29
C PRO A 91 -17.11 -13.20 20.75
N LEU A 92 -17.68 -13.89 19.77
CA LEU A 92 -18.94 -13.51 19.12
C LEU A 92 -20.00 -14.61 19.30
N LEU A 93 -21.14 -14.25 19.89
CA LEU A 93 -22.29 -15.14 20.08
C LEU A 93 -23.20 -15.13 18.84
N LEU A 94 -23.45 -16.31 18.26
CA LEU A 94 -24.30 -16.50 17.07
C LEU A 94 -25.77 -16.72 17.37
N ASP A 95 -26.31 -16.04 18.37
CA ASP A 95 -27.74 -16.12 18.67
C ASP A 95 -28.58 -15.41 17.60
N GLY A 96 -29.48 -16.14 16.94
CA GLY A 96 -30.38 -15.59 15.92
C GLY A 96 -29.74 -15.31 14.54
N TRP A 97 -28.48 -15.66 14.34
CA TRP A 97 -27.80 -15.55 13.04
C TRP A 97 -28.29 -16.62 12.07
N LYS A 98 -28.20 -16.33 10.77
CA LYS A 98 -28.61 -17.26 9.71
C LYS A 98 -27.63 -17.28 8.55
N LEU A 99 -27.51 -18.46 7.93
CA LEU A 99 -26.83 -18.65 6.65
C LEU A 99 -27.90 -18.83 5.57
N ARG A 100 -27.81 -18.08 4.47
CA ARG A 100 -28.77 -18.16 3.37
C ARG A 100 -28.07 -18.54 2.08
N THR A 101 -28.72 -19.43 1.32
CA THR A 101 -28.33 -19.83 -0.03
C THR A 101 -29.32 -19.26 -1.06
N ALA A 102 -29.14 -19.59 -2.35
CA ALA A 102 -30.08 -19.19 -3.39
C ALA A 102 -31.52 -19.65 -3.10
N GLN A 103 -31.70 -20.78 -2.42
CA GLN A 103 -33.01 -21.43 -2.23
C GLN A 103 -33.42 -21.58 -0.75
N ASN A 104 -32.46 -21.66 0.18
CA ASN A 104 -32.72 -21.98 1.57
C ASN A 104 -32.18 -20.92 2.52
N GLU A 105 -32.75 -20.86 3.73
CA GLU A 105 -32.23 -20.06 4.83
C GLU A 105 -32.16 -20.97 6.06
N TYR A 106 -30.99 -21.02 6.68
CA TYR A 106 -30.66 -21.92 7.77
C TYR A 106 -30.39 -21.11 9.04
N PRO A 107 -31.13 -21.33 10.14
CA PRO A 107 -30.74 -20.78 11.42
C PRO A 107 -29.43 -21.42 11.89
N LEU A 108 -28.46 -20.58 12.27
CA LEU A 108 -27.23 -21.07 12.90
C LEU A 108 -27.52 -21.40 14.37
N PRO A 109 -26.82 -22.40 14.95
CA PRO A 109 -26.98 -22.72 16.36
C PRO A 109 -26.45 -21.56 17.22
N THR A 110 -27.06 -21.38 18.40
CA THR A 110 -26.56 -20.45 19.41
C THR A 110 -25.22 -20.97 19.96
N VAL A 111 -24.13 -20.50 19.38
CA VAL A 111 -22.76 -20.87 19.72
C VAL A 111 -21.86 -19.63 19.76
N THR A 112 -20.85 -19.65 20.62
CA THR A 112 -19.83 -18.60 20.68
C THR A 112 -18.63 -19.01 19.84
N ILE A 113 -18.24 -18.18 18.89
CA ILE A 113 -16.98 -18.31 18.17
C ILE A 113 -15.93 -17.47 18.89
N SER A 114 -14.80 -18.09 19.26
CA SER A 114 -13.67 -17.40 19.88
C SER A 114 -13.12 -16.26 19.02
N PRO A 115 -12.38 -15.31 19.59
CA PRO A 115 -11.57 -14.37 18.81
C PRO A 115 -10.74 -15.11 17.78
N THR A 116 -10.69 -14.62 16.53
CA THR A 116 -9.97 -15.29 15.43
C THR A 116 -10.34 -16.78 15.24
N GLY A 117 -11.54 -17.16 15.66
CA GLY A 117 -12.04 -18.54 15.61
C GLY A 117 -12.94 -18.80 14.39
N TYR A 118 -13.20 -20.08 14.14
CA TYR A 118 -13.95 -20.58 12.98
C TYR A 118 -15.18 -21.38 13.42
N LEU A 119 -16.26 -21.28 12.64
CA LEU A 119 -17.40 -22.17 12.68
C LEU A 119 -17.51 -22.90 11.35
N LEU A 120 -17.50 -24.22 11.39
CA LEU A 120 -17.72 -25.06 10.23
C LEU A 120 -19.20 -25.46 10.16
N VAL A 121 -19.92 -24.94 9.16
CA VAL A 121 -21.32 -25.27 8.88
C VAL A 121 -21.36 -26.40 7.86
N THR A 122 -21.92 -27.55 8.23
CA THR A 122 -21.91 -28.78 7.42
C THR A 122 -23.33 -29.23 7.07
N PHE A 123 -23.48 -29.92 5.94
CA PHE A 123 -24.76 -30.58 5.60
C PHE A 123 -24.81 -32.04 6.06
N SER A 124 -23.67 -32.64 6.37
CA SER A 124 -23.60 -33.91 7.09
C SER A 124 -22.31 -33.95 7.90
N ARG A 125 -22.43 -33.86 9.23
CA ARG A 125 -21.26 -34.01 10.10
C ARG A 125 -20.55 -35.33 9.85
N VAL A 126 -21.28 -36.42 9.63
CA VAL A 126 -20.70 -37.75 9.38
C VAL A 126 -19.87 -37.76 8.09
N GLY A 127 -20.38 -37.17 7.00
CA GLY A 127 -19.65 -37.11 5.73
C GLY A 127 -18.38 -36.27 5.84
N VAL A 128 -18.49 -35.08 6.43
CA VAL A 128 -17.34 -34.18 6.65
C VAL A 128 -16.29 -34.83 7.57
N MET A 129 -16.69 -35.50 8.65
CA MET A 129 -15.73 -36.22 9.52
C MET A 129 -15.06 -37.38 8.78
N ALA A 130 -15.79 -38.12 7.95
CA ALA A 130 -15.24 -39.24 7.21
C ALA A 130 -14.14 -38.78 6.22
N GLN A 131 -14.30 -37.62 5.61
CA GLN A 131 -13.34 -37.11 4.62
C GLN A 131 -12.22 -36.25 5.22
N PHE A 132 -12.51 -35.41 6.21
CA PHE A 132 -11.60 -34.35 6.66
C PHE A 132 -11.09 -34.51 8.09
N SER A 133 -11.41 -35.62 8.78
CA SER A 133 -11.01 -35.83 10.19
C SER A 133 -9.51 -35.70 10.47
N THR A 134 -8.65 -35.97 9.49
CA THR A 134 -7.18 -35.88 9.65
C THR A 134 -6.64 -34.45 9.63
N ILE A 135 -7.41 -33.49 9.11
CA ILE A 135 -6.99 -32.09 8.95
C ILE A 135 -7.85 -31.11 9.77
N LEU A 136 -8.98 -31.57 10.30
CA LEU A 136 -9.81 -30.79 11.21
C LEU A 136 -9.07 -30.56 12.53
N PRO A 137 -8.97 -29.29 13.01
CA PRO A 137 -8.37 -29.02 14.31
C PRO A 137 -9.13 -29.66 15.46
N GLU A 138 -8.40 -30.07 16.49
CA GLU A 138 -9.01 -30.56 17.73
C GLU A 138 -9.89 -29.45 18.34
N GLY A 139 -11.14 -29.79 18.64
CA GLY A 139 -12.11 -28.83 19.19
C GLY A 139 -12.77 -27.90 18.16
N ALA A 140 -12.65 -28.18 16.86
CA ALA A 140 -13.38 -27.45 15.82
C ALA A 140 -14.88 -27.34 16.12
N VAL A 141 -15.42 -26.13 16.02
CA VAL A 141 -16.85 -25.87 16.27
C VAL A 141 -17.64 -26.18 15.01
N ILE A 142 -18.48 -27.21 15.07
CA ILE A 142 -19.23 -27.71 13.91
C ILE A 142 -20.73 -27.51 14.12
N ALA A 143 -21.37 -26.76 13.21
CA ALA A 143 -22.82 -26.66 13.09
C ALA A 143 -23.31 -27.63 12.00
N ASP A 144 -24.07 -28.66 12.38
CA ASP A 144 -24.61 -29.62 11.42
C ASP A 144 -26.06 -29.27 11.07
N LEU A 145 -26.29 -28.90 9.81
CA LEU A 145 -27.62 -28.60 9.27
C LEU A 145 -28.41 -29.87 8.92
N GLY A 146 -27.69 -30.95 8.57
CA GLY A 146 -28.26 -32.21 8.10
C GLY A 146 -28.76 -32.16 6.66
N LEU A 147 -28.62 -33.28 5.93
CA LEU A 147 -28.93 -33.38 4.50
C LEU A 147 -30.40 -33.09 4.16
N ASN A 148 -31.30 -33.32 5.13
CA ASN A 148 -32.73 -33.04 4.96
C ASN A 148 -33.03 -31.54 4.85
N ALA A 149 -32.12 -30.67 5.28
CA ALA A 149 -32.25 -29.23 5.12
C ALA A 149 -31.96 -28.78 3.67
N GLY A 150 -31.36 -29.64 2.85
CA GLY A 150 -30.88 -29.32 1.51
C GLY A 150 -29.35 -29.37 1.44
N THR A 151 -28.79 -28.91 0.33
CA THR A 151 -27.35 -28.88 0.04
C THR A 151 -27.02 -27.61 -0.73
N LEU A 152 -25.73 -27.35 -0.96
CA LEU A 152 -25.29 -26.29 -1.88
C LEU A 152 -25.42 -26.78 -3.32
N ASN A 153 -25.75 -25.86 -4.23
CA ASN A 153 -25.66 -26.13 -5.66
C ASN A 153 -24.22 -25.87 -6.14
N PRO A 154 -23.46 -26.90 -6.54
CA PRO A 154 -22.06 -26.70 -6.84
C PRO A 154 -21.82 -25.97 -8.18
N SER A 155 -22.82 -25.93 -9.08
CA SER A 155 -22.68 -25.23 -10.38
C SER A 155 -22.99 -23.74 -10.31
N ALA A 156 -23.95 -23.33 -9.48
CA ALA A 156 -24.27 -21.92 -9.23
C ALA A 156 -25.10 -21.79 -7.96
N ASP A 157 -24.59 -21.03 -7.00
CA ASP A 157 -25.29 -20.71 -5.74
C ASP A 157 -24.78 -19.37 -5.20
N MET A 158 -25.35 -18.95 -4.09
CA MET A 158 -24.88 -17.82 -3.30
C MET A 158 -24.82 -18.19 -1.82
N LEU A 159 -24.08 -17.40 -1.04
CA LEU A 159 -24.12 -17.41 0.40
C LEU A 159 -24.30 -15.99 0.90
N ALA A 160 -25.16 -15.81 1.90
CA ALA A 160 -25.28 -14.57 2.65
C ALA A 160 -25.38 -14.89 4.13
N LEU A 161 -24.58 -14.18 4.92
CA LEU A 161 -24.61 -14.23 6.37
C LEU A 161 -25.54 -13.12 6.87
N ILE A 162 -26.54 -13.51 7.67
CA ILE A 162 -27.62 -12.60 8.07
C ILE A 162 -27.59 -12.44 9.58
N SER A 163 -27.50 -11.18 10.01
CA SER A 163 -27.58 -10.80 11.42
C SER A 163 -28.98 -11.06 12.00
N PRO A 164 -29.11 -11.10 13.34
CA PRO A 164 -30.43 -11.21 13.99
C PRO A 164 -31.38 -10.06 13.66
N ALA A 165 -30.84 -8.90 13.25
CA ALA A 165 -31.60 -7.76 12.77
C ALA A 165 -32.11 -7.91 11.32
N GLY A 166 -31.77 -9.01 10.64
CA GLY A 166 -32.17 -9.29 9.26
C GLY A 166 -31.29 -8.65 8.18
N LEU A 167 -30.19 -8.00 8.57
CA LEU A 167 -29.23 -7.39 7.63
C LEU A 167 -28.27 -8.45 7.08
N ILE A 168 -27.98 -8.38 5.78
CA ILE A 168 -26.87 -9.10 5.16
C ILE A 168 -25.57 -8.44 5.63
N VAL A 169 -24.74 -9.23 6.31
CA VAL A 169 -23.48 -8.80 6.93
C VAL A 169 -22.30 -9.10 6.00
N ASP A 170 -22.39 -10.18 5.24
CA ASP A 170 -21.39 -10.61 4.27
C ASP A 170 -22.08 -11.51 3.23
N GLN A 171 -21.57 -11.53 2.00
CA GLN A 171 -22.11 -12.36 0.94
C GLN A 171 -21.06 -12.73 -0.13
N MET A 172 -21.31 -13.86 -0.79
CA MET A 172 -20.56 -14.27 -1.97
C MET A 172 -21.44 -15.09 -2.91
N ASN A 173 -21.01 -15.25 -4.17
CA ASN A 173 -21.64 -16.19 -5.09
C ASN A 173 -20.65 -16.81 -6.08
N TRP A 174 -21.02 -17.98 -6.60
CA TRP A 174 -20.31 -18.67 -7.67
C TRP A 174 -21.25 -19.03 -8.81
N GLY A 175 -20.67 -19.21 -10.00
CA GLY A 175 -21.42 -19.43 -11.22
C GLY A 175 -22.26 -18.22 -11.64
N GLN A 176 -23.28 -18.48 -12.45
CA GLN A 176 -24.21 -17.45 -12.95
C GLN A 176 -25.43 -17.33 -12.03
N PRO A 177 -25.67 -16.17 -11.40
CA PRO A 177 -26.91 -15.95 -10.66
C PRO A 177 -28.14 -16.08 -11.56
N ASP A 178 -29.19 -16.76 -11.07
CA ASP A 178 -30.50 -16.80 -11.71
C ASP A 178 -31.47 -15.88 -10.97
N SER A 179 -32.06 -14.93 -11.69
CA SER A 179 -33.14 -14.05 -11.20
C SER A 179 -34.35 -14.77 -10.61
N LYS A 180 -34.51 -16.08 -10.88
CA LYS A 180 -35.59 -16.92 -10.34
C LYS A 180 -35.26 -17.54 -8.98
N TRP A 181 -34.03 -17.39 -8.46
CA TRP A 181 -33.69 -17.87 -7.12
C TRP A 181 -34.61 -17.25 -6.08
N LYS A 182 -35.10 -18.05 -5.13
CA LYS A 182 -35.99 -17.59 -4.06
C LYS A 182 -35.41 -16.40 -3.31
N TYR A 183 -34.10 -16.42 -3.09
CA TYR A 183 -33.35 -15.36 -2.41
C TYR A 183 -32.43 -14.58 -3.33
N TYR A 184 -32.77 -14.49 -4.63
CA TYR A 184 -32.06 -13.62 -5.54
C TYR A 184 -31.96 -12.20 -4.98
N ASN A 185 -30.78 -11.60 -5.07
CA ASN A 185 -30.57 -10.19 -4.79
C ASN A 185 -29.74 -9.56 -5.92
N ALA A 186 -29.97 -8.28 -6.20
CA ALA A 186 -29.31 -7.59 -7.30
C ALA A 186 -27.85 -7.20 -6.99
N ALA A 187 -27.39 -7.38 -5.74
CA ALA A 187 -26.02 -7.15 -5.32
C ALA A 187 -25.10 -8.36 -5.57
N LEU A 188 -25.65 -9.51 -6.00
CA LEU A 188 -24.88 -10.67 -6.43
C LEU A 188 -24.02 -10.33 -7.65
N TRP A 189 -22.84 -10.93 -7.72
CA TRP A 189 -21.86 -10.63 -8.75
C TRP A 189 -22.23 -11.28 -10.09
N PRO A 190 -22.33 -10.49 -11.19
CA PRO A 190 -22.48 -11.01 -12.55
C PRO A 190 -21.11 -10.96 -13.27
N THR A 191 -20.29 -12.00 -13.26
CA THR A 191 -20.49 -13.39 -12.79
C THR A 191 -19.87 -13.62 -11.41
N GLY A 192 -20.32 -14.65 -10.69
CA GLY A 192 -19.66 -15.07 -9.46
C GLY A 192 -18.29 -15.72 -9.71
N ILE A 193 -17.67 -16.22 -8.63
CA ILE A 193 -16.46 -17.04 -8.71
C ILE A 193 -16.72 -18.28 -9.59
N ALA A 194 -15.69 -18.77 -10.26
CA ALA A 194 -15.79 -20.02 -11.02
C ALA A 194 -16.24 -21.17 -10.10
N PRO A 195 -17.22 -22.00 -10.52
CA PRO A 195 -17.61 -23.20 -9.78
C PRO A 195 -16.41 -24.10 -9.47
N LEU A 196 -16.43 -24.75 -8.32
CA LEU A 196 -15.34 -25.61 -7.87
C LEU A 196 -15.34 -26.94 -8.64
N THR A 197 -14.53 -27.04 -9.69
CA THR A 197 -14.45 -28.27 -10.50
C THR A 197 -13.47 -29.30 -9.97
N ASP A 198 -12.46 -28.87 -9.20
CA ASP A 198 -11.43 -29.75 -8.63
C ASP A 198 -11.77 -30.05 -7.16
N PRO A 199 -12.09 -31.31 -6.79
CA PRO A 199 -12.44 -31.66 -5.41
C PRO A 199 -11.25 -31.64 -4.44
N SER A 200 -10.02 -31.43 -4.91
CA SER A 200 -8.86 -31.19 -4.05
C SER A 200 -8.74 -29.74 -3.56
N LYS A 201 -9.60 -28.85 -4.06
CA LYS A 201 -9.55 -27.41 -3.82
C LYS A 201 -10.76 -26.92 -3.04
N SER A 202 -10.79 -25.63 -2.71
CA SER A 202 -11.93 -24.92 -2.12
C SER A 202 -12.05 -23.53 -2.71
N ILE A 203 -13.20 -22.86 -2.48
CA ILE A 203 -13.31 -21.42 -2.71
C ILE A 203 -13.06 -20.75 -1.36
N GLY A 204 -11.94 -20.06 -1.24
CA GLY A 204 -11.52 -19.42 0.01
C GLY A 204 -11.45 -17.91 -0.13
N ARG A 205 -11.60 -17.22 1.00
CA ARG A 205 -11.44 -15.78 1.08
C ARG A 205 -9.96 -15.42 0.87
N THR A 206 -9.72 -14.49 -0.04
CA THR A 206 -8.40 -13.93 -0.36
C THR A 206 -8.43 -12.47 -0.01
N TRP A 207 -7.69 -12.10 1.03
CA TRP A 207 -7.68 -10.74 1.50
C TRP A 207 -6.97 -9.81 0.51
N SER A 208 -7.59 -8.66 0.26
CA SER A 208 -6.87 -7.53 -0.33
C SER A 208 -5.65 -7.15 0.53
N SER A 209 -4.69 -6.45 -0.05
CA SER A 209 -3.51 -5.96 0.69
C SER A 209 -3.85 -5.05 1.89
N GLU A 210 -5.11 -4.59 1.99
CA GLU A 210 -5.64 -3.80 3.10
C GLU A 210 -6.35 -4.63 4.18
N GLY A 211 -6.50 -5.95 4.00
CA GLY A 211 -7.25 -6.82 4.90
C GLY A 211 -8.73 -6.44 5.01
N LYS A 212 -9.27 -5.66 4.05
CA LYS A 212 -10.67 -5.25 4.04
C LYS A 212 -11.51 -6.26 3.28
N ASP A 213 -12.71 -6.46 3.78
CA ASP A 213 -13.79 -7.12 3.06
C ASP A 213 -14.49 -6.05 2.23
N THR A 214 -14.60 -6.27 0.92
CA THR A 214 -15.17 -5.31 -0.03
C THR A 214 -16.49 -5.77 -0.62
N ASP A 215 -17.02 -6.91 -0.17
CA ASP A 215 -18.17 -7.60 -0.76
C ASP A 215 -18.04 -7.74 -2.29
N SER A 216 -16.81 -7.96 -2.77
CA SER A 216 -16.51 -8.04 -4.20
C SER A 216 -15.93 -9.41 -4.59
N PRO A 217 -16.01 -9.79 -5.88
CA PRO A 217 -15.41 -11.05 -6.33
C PRO A 217 -13.91 -11.16 -6.02
N GLY A 218 -13.20 -10.03 -5.86
CA GLY A 218 -11.78 -10.02 -5.54
C GLY A 218 -11.47 -10.53 -4.13
N ASP A 219 -12.47 -10.59 -3.25
CA ASP A 219 -12.31 -11.10 -1.88
C ASP A 219 -12.26 -12.62 -1.83
N PHE A 220 -12.46 -13.33 -2.95
CA PHE A 220 -12.48 -14.79 -3.00
C PHE A 220 -11.70 -15.33 -4.19
N SER A 221 -11.07 -16.49 -4.01
CA SER A 221 -10.44 -17.24 -5.09
C SER A 221 -10.47 -18.73 -4.83
N VAL A 222 -10.17 -19.54 -5.84
CA VAL A 222 -9.99 -20.98 -5.65
C VAL A 222 -8.63 -21.22 -4.98
N HIS A 223 -8.62 -21.90 -3.84
CA HIS A 223 -7.41 -22.25 -3.09
C HIS A 223 -6.99 -23.69 -3.37
N ASP A 224 -5.69 -23.94 -3.46
CA ASP A 224 -5.13 -25.27 -3.79
C ASP A 224 -5.22 -26.29 -2.65
N THR A 225 -5.49 -25.82 -1.43
CA THR A 225 -5.67 -26.65 -0.25
C THR A 225 -6.85 -26.14 0.54
N TYR A 226 -7.79 -27.03 0.85
CA TYR A 226 -8.85 -26.72 1.80
C TYR A 226 -8.37 -26.80 3.25
N SER A 227 -8.98 -26.01 4.13
CA SER A 227 -8.55 -25.88 5.54
C SER A 227 -9.73 -25.83 6.52
N PRO A 228 -10.61 -26.85 6.53
CA PRO A 228 -11.83 -26.81 7.32
C PRO A 228 -11.54 -26.64 8.82
N GLY A 229 -12.18 -25.63 9.43
CA GLY A 229 -12.05 -25.28 10.85
C GLY A 229 -10.70 -24.66 11.22
N GLY A 230 -9.86 -24.35 10.25
CA GLY A 230 -8.48 -23.88 10.44
C GLY A 230 -8.20 -22.58 9.69
N PRO A 231 -7.02 -21.98 9.91
CA PRO A 231 -6.63 -20.81 9.15
C PRO A 231 -6.52 -21.17 7.68
N VAL A 232 -7.29 -20.47 6.85
CA VAL A 232 -7.13 -20.49 5.41
C VAL A 232 -5.72 -20.07 5.08
N MET A 233 -4.99 -20.98 4.44
CA MET A 233 -3.67 -20.74 3.86
C MET A 233 -3.81 -19.82 2.62
N ALA A 234 -4.46 -18.66 2.77
CA ALA A 234 -4.53 -17.66 1.72
C ALA A 234 -3.13 -17.07 1.52
N ALA A 235 -2.79 -16.82 0.25
CA ALA A 235 -1.52 -16.27 -0.20
C ALA A 235 -1.00 -15.19 0.76
N ALA A 236 0.14 -15.50 1.41
CA ALA A 236 0.89 -14.66 2.34
C ALA A 236 0.14 -13.38 2.72
N ASP A 237 -0.54 -13.43 3.87
CA ASP A 237 -0.88 -12.24 4.66
C ASP A 237 0.26 -11.23 4.42
N PRO A 238 0.02 -10.02 3.86
CA PRO A 238 1.09 -9.08 3.66
C PRO A 238 1.67 -8.86 5.04
N THR A 239 2.80 -9.51 5.30
CA THR A 239 3.37 -9.62 6.64
C THR A 239 3.33 -8.21 7.20
N PRO A 240 2.68 -8.00 8.35
CA PRO A 240 2.58 -6.65 8.90
C PRO A 240 4.01 -6.12 8.92
N PHE A 241 4.28 -5.15 8.06
CA PHE A 241 5.60 -4.55 7.92
C PHE A 241 5.95 -4.10 9.33
N LEU A 242 6.98 -4.70 9.94
CA LEU A 242 7.49 -4.49 11.30
C LEU A 242 7.11 -5.50 12.40
N LYS A 243 6.78 -6.76 12.08
CA LYS A 243 7.05 -7.86 13.04
C LYS A 243 8.54 -8.22 13.12
N GLU A 244 9.31 -7.92 12.07
CA GLU A 244 10.71 -8.29 11.99
C GLU A 244 11.65 -7.11 12.32
N PRO A 245 12.73 -7.32 13.09
CA PRO A 245 13.72 -6.28 13.37
C PRO A 245 14.32 -5.64 12.12
N THR A 246 14.35 -6.38 11.00
CA THR A 246 14.82 -5.96 9.67
C THR A 246 14.05 -4.76 9.13
N ASP A 247 12.73 -4.72 9.32
CA ASP A 247 11.89 -3.63 8.85
C ASP A 247 12.17 -2.32 9.62
N VAL A 248 12.40 -2.42 10.95
CA VAL A 248 12.66 -1.26 11.81
C VAL A 248 13.99 -0.63 11.42
N ILE A 249 14.99 -1.48 11.17
CA ILE A 249 16.32 -1.07 10.73
C ILE A 249 16.25 -0.38 9.37
N SER A 250 15.47 -0.94 8.42
CA SER A 250 15.30 -0.35 7.08
C SER A 250 14.67 1.05 7.14
N TRP A 251 13.61 1.21 7.93
CA TRP A 251 12.95 2.50 8.14
C TRP A 251 13.89 3.54 8.77
N ALA A 252 14.59 3.17 9.85
CA ALA A 252 15.54 4.06 10.51
C ALA A 252 16.72 4.44 9.59
N ALA A 253 17.23 3.48 8.80
CA ALA A 253 18.30 3.72 7.84
C ALA A 253 17.90 4.74 6.76
N GLY A 254 16.65 4.69 6.26
CA GLY A 254 16.16 5.66 5.28
C GLY A 254 16.12 7.09 5.84
N LEU A 255 15.66 7.28 7.08
CA LEU A 255 15.64 8.59 7.75
C LEU A 255 17.06 9.11 8.00
N LEU A 256 17.97 8.25 8.47
CA LEU A 256 19.37 8.61 8.68
C LEU A 256 20.08 9.00 7.38
N LEU A 257 19.81 8.27 6.29
CA LEU A 257 20.35 8.58 4.98
C LEU A 257 19.88 9.95 4.49
N TRP A 258 18.60 10.28 4.66
CA TRP A 258 18.10 11.61 4.29
C TRP A 258 18.70 12.73 5.15
N LEU A 259 18.84 12.52 6.47
CA LEU A 259 19.51 13.46 7.36
C LEU A 259 20.97 13.74 6.93
N ALA A 260 21.68 12.74 6.42
CA ALA A 260 23.03 12.93 5.88
C ALA A 260 23.05 13.91 4.69
N PHE A 261 22.07 13.83 3.78
CA PHE A 261 21.93 14.79 2.68
C PHE A 261 21.61 16.22 3.16
N ILE A 262 20.82 16.36 4.23
CA ILE A 262 20.57 17.67 4.85
C ILE A 262 21.89 18.27 5.35
N VAL A 263 22.70 17.50 6.08
CA VAL A 263 24.00 17.96 6.59
C VAL A 263 24.91 18.36 5.42
N ALA A 264 25.00 17.54 4.37
CA ALA A 264 25.76 17.86 3.17
C ALA A 264 25.28 19.16 2.50
N ALA A 265 23.97 19.40 2.42
CA ALA A 265 23.41 20.63 1.89
C ALA A 265 23.78 21.85 2.75
N PHE A 266 23.76 21.74 4.08
CA PHE A 266 24.20 22.83 4.96
C PHE A 266 25.69 23.15 4.81
N ILE A 267 26.55 22.11 4.70
CA ILE A 267 27.97 22.28 4.42
C ILE A 267 28.16 22.98 3.07
N ALA A 268 27.48 22.52 2.02
CA ALA A 268 27.53 23.13 0.69
C ALA A 268 27.07 24.59 0.70
N ARG A 269 26.03 24.93 1.47
CA ARG A 269 25.56 26.31 1.65
C ARG A 269 26.62 27.17 2.33
N ARG A 270 27.28 26.65 3.36
CA ARG A 270 28.36 27.35 4.06
C ARG A 270 29.55 27.57 3.14
N LEU A 271 29.94 26.56 2.36
CA LEU A 271 31.02 26.69 1.37
C LEU A 271 30.69 27.73 0.31
N GLN A 272 29.46 27.78 -0.19
CA GLN A 272 29.03 28.81 -1.14
C GLN A 272 29.17 30.23 -0.58
N ASN A 273 28.85 30.43 0.70
CA ASN A 273 29.01 31.74 1.34
C ASN A 273 30.48 32.14 1.51
N LEU A 274 31.38 31.16 1.69
CA LEU A 274 32.81 31.41 1.89
C LEU A 274 33.58 31.55 0.57
N SER A 275 33.32 30.69 -0.41
CA SER A 275 34.05 30.66 -1.69
C SER A 275 33.48 31.63 -2.73
N GLY A 276 32.25 32.12 -2.53
CA GLY A 276 31.49 32.89 -3.52
C GLY A 276 31.05 32.07 -4.73
N GLN A 277 31.40 30.79 -4.81
CA GLN A 277 31.02 29.89 -5.90
C GLN A 277 29.70 29.20 -5.60
N ARG A 278 28.90 28.95 -6.63
CA ARG A 278 27.60 28.27 -6.48
C ARG A 278 27.82 26.78 -6.26
N THR A 279 27.33 26.26 -5.15
CA THR A 279 27.41 24.83 -4.80
C THR A 279 26.10 24.08 -5.05
N TYR A 280 25.04 24.78 -5.49
CA TYR A 280 23.71 24.23 -5.73
C TYR A 280 23.15 23.42 -4.56
N TRP A 281 23.46 23.83 -3.32
CA TRP A 281 23.08 23.12 -2.10
C TRP A 281 21.58 22.76 -1.98
N GLN A 282 20.71 23.55 -2.60
CA GLN A 282 19.26 23.27 -2.66
C GLN A 282 18.96 21.97 -3.41
N ALA A 283 19.69 21.68 -4.48
CA ALA A 283 19.53 20.45 -5.24
C ALA A 283 19.95 19.22 -4.42
N LEU A 284 21.01 19.34 -3.62
CA LEU A 284 21.45 18.29 -2.69
C LEU A 284 20.41 17.98 -1.60
N LEU A 285 19.56 18.94 -1.25
CA LEU A 285 18.49 18.77 -0.29
C LEU A 285 17.21 18.20 -0.93
N ILE A 286 16.81 18.73 -2.08
CA ILE A 286 15.52 18.42 -2.72
C ILE A 286 15.60 17.09 -3.48
N ALA A 287 16.69 16.84 -4.19
CA ALA A 287 16.80 15.66 -5.04
C ALA A 287 16.56 14.34 -4.29
N PRO A 288 17.14 14.08 -3.09
CA PRO A 288 16.91 12.85 -2.33
C PRO A 288 15.66 12.90 -1.42
N SER A 289 14.80 13.92 -1.51
CA SER A 289 13.66 14.08 -0.60
C SER A 289 12.60 12.97 -0.72
N GLY A 290 12.58 12.21 -1.82
CA GLY A 290 11.70 11.06 -1.97
C GLY A 290 11.98 9.96 -0.93
N ILE A 291 13.22 9.87 -0.43
CA ILE A 291 13.58 8.97 0.68
C ILE A 291 12.79 9.33 1.94
N ALA A 292 12.73 10.62 2.29
CA ALA A 292 11.99 11.09 3.46
C ALA A 292 10.48 10.87 3.30
N ILE A 293 9.94 11.16 2.12
CA ILE A 293 8.50 11.00 1.87
C ILE A 293 8.11 9.53 1.96
N TYR A 294 8.89 8.64 1.33
CA TYR A 294 8.67 7.20 1.40
C TYR A 294 8.75 6.65 2.83
N THR A 295 9.76 7.06 3.59
CA THR A 295 9.92 6.65 5.00
C THR A 295 8.81 7.19 5.91
N ILE A 296 8.27 8.39 5.63
CA ILE A 296 7.09 8.91 6.34
C ILE A 296 5.84 8.09 6.01
N ILE A 297 5.61 7.76 4.74
CA ILE A 297 4.48 6.90 4.32
C ILE A 297 4.57 5.54 5.05
N GLN A 298 5.75 4.92 5.06
CA GLN A 298 6.01 3.70 5.84
C GLN A 298 5.75 3.89 7.34
N GLY A 299 6.26 4.99 7.93
CA GLY A 299 6.10 5.29 9.35
C GLY A 299 4.65 5.54 9.78
N LEU A 300 3.82 6.09 8.89
CA LEU A 300 2.39 6.29 9.14
C LEU A 300 1.62 4.96 9.12
N ALA A 301 1.88 4.10 8.13
CA ALA A 301 1.32 2.75 8.11
C ALA A 301 1.78 1.94 9.34
N PHE A 302 3.05 2.06 9.73
CA PHE A 302 3.60 1.51 10.97
C PHE A 302 2.84 1.95 12.22
N SER A 303 2.58 3.26 12.37
CA SER A 303 1.83 3.78 13.52
C SER A 303 0.40 3.23 13.64
N GLN A 304 -0.10 2.60 12.57
CA GLN A 304 -1.42 2.00 12.47
C GLN A 304 -1.38 0.46 12.52
N GLY A 305 -0.21 -0.15 12.70
CA GLY A 305 -0.06 -1.61 12.83
C GLY A 305 -0.39 -2.38 11.55
N ARG A 306 -0.29 -1.75 10.38
CA ARG A 306 -0.67 -2.34 9.08
C ARG A 306 0.45 -2.25 8.05
N ALA A 307 0.40 -3.12 7.04
CA ALA A 307 1.22 -3.00 5.85
C ALA A 307 0.78 -1.79 4.99
N LEU A 308 1.67 -1.36 4.09
CA LEU A 308 1.33 -0.40 3.05
C LEU A 308 0.32 -1.01 2.09
N ASN A 309 -0.74 -0.28 1.77
CA ASN A 309 -1.66 -0.70 0.72
C ASN A 309 -1.06 -0.46 -0.67
N ASP A 310 -1.67 -1.02 -1.72
CA ASP A 310 -1.10 -0.92 -3.06
C ASP A 310 -1.04 0.52 -3.58
N SER A 311 -1.99 1.37 -3.19
CA SER A 311 -1.96 2.79 -3.54
C SER A 311 -0.77 3.53 -2.91
N GLU A 312 -0.44 3.23 -1.65
CA GLU A 312 0.67 3.81 -0.90
C GLU A 312 2.00 3.28 -1.41
N LYS A 313 2.08 1.99 -1.78
CA LYS A 313 3.25 1.40 -2.45
C LYS A 313 3.53 2.11 -3.77
N TRP A 314 2.54 2.19 -4.66
CA TRP A 314 2.69 2.84 -5.97
C TRP A 314 3.05 4.32 -5.84
N THR A 315 2.41 5.02 -4.91
CA THR A 315 2.73 6.42 -4.61
C THR A 315 4.17 6.56 -4.10
N GLY A 316 4.55 5.75 -3.12
CA GLY A 316 5.86 5.75 -2.51
C GLY A 316 6.98 5.44 -3.51
N PHE A 317 6.83 4.37 -4.30
CA PHE A 317 7.80 3.98 -5.32
C PHE A 317 7.92 4.98 -6.45
N THR A 318 6.81 5.58 -6.87
CA THR A 318 6.84 6.63 -7.90
C THR A 318 7.62 7.85 -7.40
N ILE A 319 7.36 8.29 -6.17
CA ILE A 319 8.07 9.44 -5.56
C ILE A 319 9.57 9.12 -5.39
N LEU A 320 9.90 7.92 -4.93
CA LEU A 320 11.29 7.47 -4.78
C LEU A 320 12.01 7.40 -6.14
N PHE A 321 11.34 6.89 -7.17
CA PHE A 321 11.87 6.83 -8.53
C PHE A 321 12.12 8.21 -9.13
N LEU A 322 11.14 9.12 -9.02
CA LEU A 322 11.31 10.51 -9.48
C LEU A 322 12.44 11.22 -8.73
N SER A 323 12.59 10.97 -7.43
CA SER A 323 13.70 11.45 -6.60
C SER A 323 15.04 10.90 -7.08
N ALA A 324 15.12 9.61 -7.43
CA ALA A 324 16.33 9.00 -7.99
C ALA A 324 16.71 9.59 -9.36
N VAL A 325 15.73 9.78 -10.25
CA VAL A 325 15.94 10.45 -11.55
C VAL A 325 16.46 11.88 -11.35
N LEU A 326 15.90 12.61 -10.38
CA LEU A 326 16.33 13.96 -10.05
C LEU A 326 17.77 13.97 -9.50
N CYS A 327 18.13 13.02 -8.64
CA CYS A 327 19.52 12.84 -8.19
C CYS A 327 20.48 12.61 -9.36
N PHE A 328 20.13 11.71 -10.29
CA PHE A 328 20.95 11.44 -11.47
C PHE A 328 21.12 12.67 -12.36
N TYR A 329 20.03 13.41 -12.58
CA TYR A 329 20.05 14.67 -13.33
C TYR A 329 20.97 15.72 -12.68
N VAL A 330 20.89 15.85 -11.35
CA VAL A 330 21.77 16.76 -10.59
C VAL A 330 23.23 16.35 -10.73
N ILE A 331 23.55 15.06 -10.64
CA ILE A 331 24.91 14.54 -10.84
C ILE A 331 25.41 14.85 -12.26
N ALA A 332 24.57 14.67 -13.29
CA ALA A 332 24.94 14.97 -14.67
C ALA A 332 25.31 16.45 -14.86
N ILE A 333 24.56 17.37 -14.25
CA ILE A 333 24.88 18.81 -14.25
C ILE A 333 26.25 19.04 -13.59
N PHE A 334 26.49 18.46 -12.41
CA PHE A 334 27.77 18.62 -11.71
C PHE A 334 28.94 18.05 -12.52
N SER A 335 28.76 16.90 -13.16
CA SER A 335 29.78 16.30 -14.01
C SER A 335 30.12 17.18 -15.22
N GLN A 336 29.12 17.77 -15.87
CA GLN A 336 29.35 18.70 -16.98
C GLN A 336 30.12 19.96 -16.53
N ILE A 337 29.74 20.53 -15.39
CA ILE A 337 30.42 21.69 -14.80
C ILE A 337 31.88 21.33 -14.47
N ALA A 338 32.11 20.20 -13.81
CA ALA A 338 33.46 19.75 -13.45
C ALA A 338 34.33 19.52 -14.69
N ASN A 339 33.82 18.84 -15.71
CA ASN A 339 34.53 18.59 -16.97
C ASN A 339 34.84 19.89 -17.73
N HIS A 340 33.99 20.91 -17.62
CA HIS A 340 34.26 22.23 -18.20
C HIS A 340 35.44 22.92 -17.49
N TYR A 341 35.46 22.92 -16.16
CA TYR A 341 36.57 23.48 -15.39
C TYR A 341 37.88 22.71 -15.58
N TRP A 342 37.82 21.37 -15.61
CA TRP A 342 39.00 20.53 -15.83
C TRP A 342 39.67 20.83 -17.17
N ARG A 343 38.88 20.98 -18.25
CA ARG A 343 39.40 21.42 -19.56
C ARG A 343 40.02 22.82 -19.51
N GLN A 344 39.37 23.78 -18.85
CA GLN A 344 39.94 25.13 -18.70
C GLN A 344 41.25 25.20 -17.92
N VAL A 345 41.52 24.21 -17.05
CA VAL A 345 42.78 24.14 -16.29
C VAL A 345 43.86 23.42 -17.12
N ASN A 346 43.51 22.34 -17.81
CA ASN A 346 44.47 21.52 -18.55
C ASN A 346 44.76 21.98 -19.98
N GLU A 347 43.86 22.77 -20.59
CA GLU A 347 44.03 23.31 -21.96
C GLU A 347 44.60 24.74 -21.95
N ARG A 348 45.04 25.27 -20.80
CA ARG A 348 45.87 26.49 -20.81
C ARG A 348 47.28 26.11 -21.29
N PRO A 349 47.73 26.60 -22.45
CA PRO A 349 49.17 26.74 -22.63
C PRO A 349 49.63 27.75 -21.57
N ASP A 350 50.80 27.51 -20.98
CA ASP A 350 51.47 28.37 -19.98
C ASP A 350 51.21 27.95 -18.52
N TYR A 351 51.89 26.88 -18.12
CA TYR A 351 53.16 27.02 -17.38
C TYR A 351 54.26 26.19 -18.05
#